data_AF-A0A3N0WHY7-F1
#
_entry.id   AF-A0A3N0WHY7-F1
#
_cell.length_a   1.000
_cell.length_b   1.000
_cell.length_c   1.000
_cell.angle_alpha   90.00
_cell.angle_beta   90.00
_cell.angle_gamma   90.00
#
_symmetry.space_group_name_H-M   'P 1'
#
loop_
_entity.id
_entity.type
_entity.pdbx_description
1 polymer ?
#
loop_
_entity_poly.entity_id
_entity_poly.type
_entity_poly.pdbx_seq_one_letter_code
_entity_poly.pdbx_strand_id
1 'polypeptide(L)'
;MVNKGVLRKLPDFELEKYLKEGNRFVPEAVQMAFEVLEERGRVFTEHEKTTVHQLIQHKKDAEQARLDEEKEVWKDHITQDPSAIKLFPRDLILIISLILGTIPGSILLGLNFIKLKKYTQAILTFILGFIFLPIQAFILPLIYEIKSKRHFAITKSPEFLVAGLGAMLLLILWILFTPKKLPYRAASYIFPVILSLVMLILIATNYQGWFSSHILVSLAK
;
A
#
# COMPACT_ATOMS: atom_id res chain seq x y z
N MET A 1 11.13 19.01 -1.04
CA MET A 1 12.45 19.66 -1.00
C MET A 1 12.33 20.97 -0.25
N VAL A 2 13.14 21.19 0.79
CA VAL A 2 13.16 22.45 1.54
C VAL A 2 13.90 23.51 0.73
N ASN A 3 13.37 24.72 0.66
CA ASN A 3 13.95 25.82 -0.13
C ASN A 3 14.79 26.73 0.77
N LYS A 4 16.11 26.76 0.55
CA LYS A 4 17.06 27.63 1.27
C LYS A 4 16.67 29.11 1.21
N GLY A 5 16.03 29.55 0.12
CA GLY A 5 15.54 30.92 -0.05
C GLY A 5 14.43 31.33 0.91
N VAL A 6 13.64 30.38 1.44
CA VAL A 6 12.63 30.66 2.46
C VAL A 6 13.29 30.83 3.83
N LEU A 7 14.26 29.96 4.16
CA LEU A 7 15.03 30.04 5.40
C LEU A 7 15.86 31.34 5.48
N ARG A 8 16.38 31.81 4.34
CA ARG A 8 17.06 33.12 4.23
C ARG A 8 16.18 34.33 4.50
N LYS A 9 14.84 34.19 4.52
CA LYS A 9 13.93 35.28 4.88
C LYS A 9 13.57 35.28 6.37
N LEU A 10 13.89 34.20 7.08
CA LEU A 10 13.61 34.11 8.52
C LEU A 10 14.62 34.94 9.31
N PRO A 11 14.19 35.58 10.41
CA PRO A 11 15.10 36.26 11.33
C PRO A 11 15.94 35.24 12.11
N ASP A 12 17.09 35.66 12.64
CA ASP A 12 18.05 34.76 13.27
C ASP A 12 17.44 33.97 14.44
N PHE A 13 16.61 34.63 15.27
CA PHE A 13 15.93 33.99 16.40
C PHE A 13 14.98 32.85 15.98
N GLU A 14 14.41 32.91 14.77
CA GLU A 14 13.60 31.81 14.23
C GLU A 14 14.49 30.67 13.73
N LEU A 15 15.63 30.99 13.09
CA LEU A 15 16.61 29.99 12.64
C LEU A 15 17.23 29.24 13.82
N GLU A 16 17.44 29.89 14.98
CA GLU A 16 17.93 29.20 16.18
C GLU A 16 17.00 28.09 16.66
N LYS A 17 15.69 28.22 16.44
CA LYS A 17 14.72 27.18 16.82
C LYS A 17 14.93 25.88 16.04
N TYR A 18 15.55 25.94 14.86
CA TYR A 18 15.91 24.76 14.07
C TYR A 18 17.08 23.99 14.70
N LEU A 19 17.93 24.69 15.46
CA LEU A 19 19.13 24.11 16.10
C LEU A 19 18.84 23.55 17.50
N LYS A 20 17.66 23.80 18.07
CA LYS A 20 17.26 23.26 19.37
C LYS A 20 16.91 21.77 19.29
N GLU A 21 17.32 21.01 20.28
CA GLU A 21 16.90 19.60 20.43
C GLU A 21 15.37 19.47 20.50
N GLY A 22 14.84 18.34 20.02
CA GLY A 22 13.40 18.06 20.03
C GLY A 22 12.57 18.85 19.02
N ASN A 23 13.19 19.64 18.13
CA ASN A 23 12.47 20.35 17.08
C ASN A 23 11.80 19.39 16.08
N ARG A 24 10.69 19.83 15.47
CA ARG A 24 9.92 19.03 14.49
C ARG A 24 10.39 19.18 13.04
N PHE A 25 11.49 19.89 12.80
CA PHE A 25 11.98 20.17 11.45
C PHE A 25 12.76 18.97 10.89
N VAL A 26 12.71 18.83 9.57
CA VAL A 26 13.43 17.80 8.80
C VAL A 26 14.94 18.05 8.81
N PRO A 27 15.80 17.01 8.71
CA PRO A 27 17.26 17.16 8.79
C PRO A 27 17.83 18.17 7.80
N GLU A 28 17.31 18.22 6.56
CA GLU A 28 17.76 19.18 5.54
C GLU A 28 17.47 20.63 5.93
N ALA A 29 16.34 20.87 6.61
CA ALA A 29 15.98 22.22 7.06
C ALA A 29 16.88 22.66 8.22
N VAL A 30 17.23 21.75 9.13
CA VAL A 30 18.16 22.02 10.23
C VAL A 30 19.56 22.32 9.68
N GLN A 31 20.03 21.52 8.70
CA GLN A 31 21.31 21.76 8.04
C GLN A 31 21.34 23.10 7.31
N MET A 32 20.31 23.43 6.54
CA MET A 32 20.23 24.72 5.85
C MET A 32 20.10 25.90 6.81
N ALA A 33 19.42 25.75 7.96
CA ALA A 33 19.31 26.80 8.96
C ALA A 33 20.67 27.09 9.62
N PHE A 34 21.44 26.03 9.90
CA PHE A 34 22.82 26.15 10.39
C PHE A 34 23.71 26.89 9.39
N GLU A 35 23.71 26.48 8.12
CA GLU A 35 24.47 27.12 7.04
C GLU A 35 24.08 28.60 6.86
N VAL A 36 22.78 28.94 6.92
CA VAL A 36 22.32 30.33 6.77
C VAL A 36 22.79 31.20 7.95
N LEU A 37 22.83 30.65 9.16
CA LEU A 37 23.34 31.37 10.33
C LEU A 37 24.87 31.60 10.23
N GLU A 38 25.63 30.60 9.76
CA GLU A 38 27.06 30.77 9.46
C GLU A 38 27.29 31.81 8.35
N GLU A 39 26.53 31.75 7.25
CA GLU A 39 26.58 32.72 6.13
C GLU A 39 26.30 34.16 6.59
N ARG A 40 25.45 34.33 7.62
CA ARG A 40 25.11 35.64 8.22
C ARG A 40 26.15 36.14 9.23
N GLY A 41 27.23 35.40 9.46
CA GLY A 41 28.32 35.81 10.34
C GLY A 41 28.13 35.41 11.80
N ARG A 42 27.19 34.50 12.11
CA ARG A 42 27.14 33.91 13.45
C ARG A 42 28.35 33.00 13.65
N VAL A 43 29.12 33.26 14.70
CA VAL A 43 30.25 32.43 15.10
C VAL A 43 29.75 31.36 16.07
N PHE A 44 29.83 30.10 15.64
CA PHE A 44 29.55 28.95 16.51
C PHE A 44 30.83 28.47 17.17
N THR A 45 30.73 28.15 18.45
CA THR A 45 31.78 27.42 19.17
C THR A 45 31.90 25.99 18.64
N GLU A 46 33.08 25.38 18.78
CA GLU A 46 33.29 23.99 18.36
C GLU A 46 32.34 23.00 19.07
N HIS A 47 31.96 23.30 20.30
CA HIS A 47 30.94 22.54 21.02
C HIS A 47 29.56 22.67 20.37
N GLU A 48 29.10 23.89 20.05
CA GLU A 48 27.82 24.10 19.38
C GLU A 48 27.77 23.45 17.99
N LYS A 49 28.86 23.55 17.22
CA LYS A 49 28.96 22.88 15.92
C LYS A 49 28.80 21.38 16.06
N THR A 50 29.47 20.78 17.05
CA THR A 50 29.38 19.35 17.33
C THR A 50 27.96 18.94 17.69
N THR A 51 27.30 19.69 18.59
CA THR A 51 25.91 19.44 18.99
C THR A 51 24.95 19.53 17.81
N VAL A 52 25.09 20.54 16.95
CA VAL A 52 24.25 20.69 15.76
C VAL A 52 24.50 19.57 14.76
N HIS A 53 25.74 19.16 14.53
CA HIS A 53 26.06 18.02 13.66
C HIS A 53 25.49 16.71 14.18
N GLN A 54 25.59 16.46 15.49
CA GLN A 54 24.98 15.29 16.13
C GLN A 54 23.45 15.30 16.00
N LEU A 55 22.81 16.46 16.20
CA LEU A 55 21.37 16.64 16.00
C LEU A 55 20.95 16.34 14.56
N ILE A 56 21.68 16.85 13.58
CA ILE A 56 21.43 16.60 12.15
C ILE A 56 21.60 15.11 11.84
N GLN A 57 22.68 14.49 12.32
CA GLN A 57 22.96 13.08 12.07
C GLN A 57 21.89 12.18 12.69
N HIS A 58 21.52 12.41 13.95
CA HIS A 58 20.45 11.67 14.61
C HIS A 58 19.12 11.80 13.86
N LYS A 59 18.79 12.99 13.34
CA LYS A 59 17.58 13.20 12.52
C LYS A 59 17.66 12.47 11.17
N LYS A 60 18.83 12.45 10.52
CA LYS A 60 19.05 11.69 9.27
C LYS A 60 18.89 10.19 9.52
N ASP A 61 19.49 9.67 10.58
CA ASP A 61 19.41 8.25 10.93
C ASP A 61 17.97 7.85 11.28
N ALA A 62 17.24 8.70 12.02
CA ALA A 62 15.83 8.47 12.33
C ALA A 62 14.93 8.49 11.08
N GLU A 63 15.13 9.46 10.16
CA GLU A 63 14.39 9.51 8.90
C GLU A 63 14.72 8.31 8.01
N GLN A 64 16.00 7.96 7.89
CA GLN A 64 16.45 6.79 7.14
C GLN A 64 15.87 5.49 7.71
N ALA A 65 15.88 5.32 9.03
CA ALA A 65 15.26 4.17 9.68
C ALA A 65 13.75 4.09 9.41
N ARG A 66 13.04 5.24 9.41
CA ARG A 66 11.62 5.29 9.03
C ARG A 66 11.40 4.91 7.58
N LEU A 67 12.21 5.44 6.65
CA LEU A 67 12.13 5.10 5.23
C LEU A 67 12.43 3.62 4.98
N ASP A 68 13.38 3.04 5.71
CA ASP A 68 13.71 1.63 5.62
C ASP A 68 12.62 0.75 6.23
N GLU A 69 12.00 1.16 7.34
CA GLU A 69 10.79 0.51 7.87
C GLU A 69 9.63 0.57 6.87
N GLU A 70 9.40 1.71 6.22
CA GLU A 70 8.37 1.84 5.18
C GLU A 70 8.65 0.89 4.02
N LYS A 71 9.88 0.87 3.49
CA LYS A 71 10.27 -0.08 2.42
C LYS A 71 10.06 -1.53 2.86
N GLU A 72 10.37 -1.88 4.09
CA GLU A 72 10.18 -3.22 4.63
C GLU A 72 8.70 -3.61 4.77
N VAL A 73 7.77 -2.66 5.00
CA VAL A 73 6.33 -2.93 5.02
C VAL A 73 5.81 -3.34 3.64
N TRP A 74 6.40 -2.81 2.56
CA TRP A 74 5.97 -3.08 1.19
C TRP A 74 6.60 -4.35 0.58
N LYS A 75 7.69 -4.86 1.17
CA LYS A 75 8.37 -6.08 0.71
C LYS A 75 7.65 -7.34 1.19
N ASP A 76 7.63 -8.34 0.32
CA ASP A 76 7.15 -9.68 0.64
C ASP A 76 8.35 -10.54 1.08
N HIS A 77 8.35 -11.03 2.33
CA HIS A 77 9.47 -11.80 2.89
C HIS A 77 9.39 -13.29 2.49
N ILE A 78 9.38 -13.56 1.18
CA ILE A 78 9.32 -14.94 0.67
C ILE A 78 10.66 -15.64 0.91
N THR A 79 10.63 -16.79 1.60
CA THR A 79 11.81 -17.60 1.94
C THR A 79 11.69 -19.04 1.41
N GLN A 80 12.84 -19.69 1.22
CA GLN A 80 12.95 -21.12 0.88
C GLN A 80 13.05 -22.02 2.11
N ASP A 81 13.09 -21.44 3.31
CA ASP A 81 13.16 -22.18 4.56
C ASP A 81 12.02 -23.22 4.66
N PRO A 82 12.34 -24.52 4.78
CA PRO A 82 11.34 -25.57 4.93
C PRO A 82 10.43 -25.42 6.15
N SER A 83 10.90 -24.75 7.21
CA SER A 83 10.17 -24.52 8.46
C SER A 83 9.21 -23.32 8.39
N ALA A 84 9.36 -22.45 7.38
CA ALA A 84 8.52 -21.28 7.22
C ALA A 84 7.06 -21.65 6.88
N ILE A 85 6.13 -20.86 7.43
CA ILE A 85 4.71 -21.02 7.18
C ILE A 85 4.40 -20.85 5.68
N LYS A 86 3.52 -21.70 5.15
CA LYS A 86 3.15 -21.67 3.73
C LYS A 86 1.96 -20.75 3.48
N LEU A 87 2.18 -19.58 2.89
CA LEU A 87 1.10 -18.63 2.54
C LEU A 87 1.00 -18.44 1.04
N PHE A 88 -0.19 -18.12 0.54
CA PHE A 88 -0.37 -17.68 -0.83
C PHE A 88 0.29 -16.31 -0.99
N PRO A 89 1.13 -16.11 -2.02
CA PRO A 89 1.79 -14.82 -2.24
C PRO A 89 0.80 -13.67 -2.41
N ARG A 90 1.16 -12.48 -1.94
CA ARG A 90 0.32 -11.28 -2.07
C ARG A 90 -0.02 -11.01 -3.53
N ASP A 91 0.98 -11.05 -4.40
CA ASP A 91 0.81 -10.73 -5.82
C ASP A 91 -0.13 -11.72 -6.51
N LEU A 92 -0.07 -13.00 -6.14
CA LEU A 92 -0.99 -14.02 -6.63
C LEU A 92 -2.44 -13.69 -6.24
N ILE A 93 -2.67 -13.31 -4.99
CA ILE A 93 -4.01 -12.93 -4.49
C ILE A 93 -4.54 -11.72 -5.25
N LEU A 94 -3.69 -10.70 -5.46
CA LEU A 94 -4.10 -9.47 -6.15
C LEU A 94 -4.40 -9.71 -7.62
N ILE A 95 -3.56 -10.49 -8.32
CA ILE A 95 -3.78 -10.82 -9.74
C ILE A 95 -5.08 -11.60 -9.91
N ILE A 96 -5.30 -12.63 -9.08
CA ILE A 96 -6.54 -13.41 -9.11
C ILE A 96 -7.74 -12.52 -8.78
N SER A 97 -7.61 -11.64 -7.78
CA SER A 97 -8.68 -10.71 -7.41
C SER A 97 -9.03 -9.73 -8.53
N LEU A 98 -8.03 -9.27 -9.29
CA LEU A 98 -8.22 -8.29 -10.34
C LEU A 98 -8.86 -8.91 -11.58
N ILE A 99 -8.45 -10.13 -11.94
CA ILE A 99 -8.92 -10.80 -13.17
C ILE A 99 -10.27 -11.50 -12.95
N LEU A 100 -10.44 -12.18 -11.82
CA LEU A 100 -11.59 -13.05 -11.54
C LEU A 100 -12.56 -12.46 -10.51
N GLY A 101 -12.27 -11.26 -9.99
CA GLY A 101 -13.07 -10.55 -9.01
C GLY A 101 -12.63 -10.79 -7.57
N THR A 102 -13.23 -10.04 -6.64
CA THR A 102 -12.78 -9.96 -5.23
C THR A 102 -12.96 -11.26 -4.45
N ILE A 103 -13.89 -12.14 -4.83
CA ILE A 103 -14.19 -13.39 -4.11
C ILE A 103 -12.99 -14.35 -4.07
N PRO A 104 -12.41 -14.79 -5.19
CA PRO A 104 -11.28 -15.71 -5.13
C PRO A 104 -10.07 -15.09 -4.42
N GLY A 105 -9.85 -13.78 -4.54
CA GLY A 105 -8.84 -13.06 -3.78
C GLY A 105 -9.10 -13.11 -2.26
N SER A 106 -10.33 -12.84 -1.84
CA SER A 106 -10.72 -12.88 -0.43
C SER A 106 -10.65 -14.28 0.17
N ILE A 107 -10.96 -15.31 -0.63
CA ILE A 107 -10.83 -16.71 -0.21
C ILE A 107 -9.37 -17.04 0.08
N LEU A 108 -8.47 -16.72 -0.86
CA LEU A 108 -7.03 -16.98 -0.69
C LEU A 108 -6.43 -16.20 0.48
N LEU A 109 -6.80 -14.92 0.64
CA LEU A 109 -6.36 -14.11 1.77
C LEU A 109 -6.91 -14.61 3.11
N GLY A 110 -8.19 -14.97 3.16
CA GLY A 110 -8.81 -15.53 4.36
C GLY A 110 -8.16 -16.85 4.79
N LEU A 111 -7.80 -17.71 3.84
CA LEU A 111 -7.02 -18.92 4.12
C LEU A 111 -5.62 -18.61 4.67
N ASN A 112 -4.96 -17.57 4.19
CA ASN A 112 -3.70 -17.11 4.79
C ASN A 112 -3.91 -16.67 6.24
N PHE A 113 -4.97 -15.92 6.55
CA PHE A 113 -5.25 -15.53 7.93
C PHE A 113 -5.61 -16.71 8.83
N ILE A 114 -6.29 -17.73 8.32
CA ILE A 114 -6.50 -18.99 9.06
C ILE A 114 -5.17 -19.66 9.41
N LYS A 115 -4.25 -19.75 8.44
CA LYS A 115 -2.90 -20.32 8.70
C LYS A 115 -2.12 -19.49 9.71
N LEU A 116 -2.32 -18.17 9.72
CA LEU A 116 -1.77 -17.26 10.73
C LEU A 116 -2.52 -17.28 12.07
N LYS A 117 -3.50 -18.17 12.25
CA LYS A 117 -4.37 -18.26 13.44
C LYS A 117 -5.15 -16.97 13.74
N LYS A 118 -5.38 -16.15 12.73
CA LYS A 118 -6.11 -14.87 12.76
C LYS A 118 -7.55 -15.06 12.25
N TYR A 119 -8.34 -15.85 13.00
CA TYR A 119 -9.67 -16.29 12.57
C TYR A 119 -10.67 -15.15 12.38
N THR A 120 -10.66 -14.14 13.25
CA THR A 120 -11.55 -12.98 13.13
C THR A 120 -11.28 -12.21 11.83
N GLN A 121 -10.01 -12.01 11.50
CA GLN A 121 -9.59 -11.34 10.26
C GLN A 121 -9.92 -12.19 9.03
N ALA A 122 -9.80 -13.52 9.13
CA ALA A 122 -10.22 -14.43 8.07
C ALA A 122 -11.72 -14.31 7.78
N ILE A 123 -12.56 -14.36 8.82
CA ILE A 123 -14.03 -14.23 8.70
C ILE A 123 -14.39 -12.88 8.07
N LEU A 124 -13.78 -11.78 8.56
CA LEU A 124 -13.98 -10.44 8.01
C LEU A 124 -13.62 -10.39 6.51
N THR A 125 -12.52 -11.03 6.13
CA THR A 125 -12.06 -11.05 4.74
C THR A 125 -13.02 -11.82 3.84
N PHE A 126 -13.53 -12.98 4.28
CA PHE A 126 -14.54 -13.72 3.51
C PHE A 126 -15.81 -12.89 3.33
N ILE A 127 -16.32 -12.32 4.43
CA ILE A 127 -17.51 -11.45 4.41
C ILE A 127 -17.32 -10.30 3.43
N LEU A 128 -16.16 -9.63 3.45
CA LEU A 128 -15.85 -8.55 2.52
C LEU A 128 -15.96 -9.01 1.06
N GLY A 129 -15.40 -10.19 0.73
CA GLY A 129 -15.48 -10.72 -0.63
C GLY A 129 -16.91 -10.94 -1.13
N PHE A 130 -17.79 -11.47 -0.27
CA PHE A 130 -19.21 -11.67 -0.62
C PHE A 130 -20.00 -10.37 -0.64
N ILE A 131 -19.78 -9.46 0.32
CA ILE A 131 -20.40 -8.12 0.33
C ILE A 131 -19.99 -7.30 -0.90
N PHE A 132 -18.82 -7.57 -1.46
CA PHE A 132 -18.37 -6.90 -2.67
C PHE A 132 -19.26 -7.20 -3.89
N LEU A 133 -19.96 -8.34 -3.93
CA LEU A 133 -20.88 -8.68 -5.02
C LEU A 133 -22.04 -7.68 -5.16
N PRO A 134 -22.89 -7.44 -4.14
CA PRO A 134 -23.96 -6.45 -4.26
C PRO A 134 -23.42 -5.03 -4.47
N ILE A 135 -22.26 -4.69 -3.88
CA ILE A 135 -21.60 -3.41 -4.13
C ILE A 135 -21.26 -3.26 -5.62
N GLN A 136 -20.64 -4.27 -6.22
CA GLN A 136 -20.31 -4.28 -7.64
C GLN A 136 -21.56 -4.22 -8.52
N ALA A 137 -22.60 -5.01 -8.19
CA ALA A 137 -23.86 -5.02 -8.91
C ALA A 137 -24.59 -3.65 -8.87
N PHE A 138 -24.40 -2.86 -7.81
CA PHE A 138 -24.98 -1.52 -7.68
C PHE A 138 -24.12 -0.43 -8.33
N ILE A 139 -22.81 -0.45 -8.09
CA ILE A 139 -21.88 0.59 -8.57
C ILE A 139 -21.72 0.54 -10.09
N LEU A 140 -21.65 -0.64 -10.68
CA LEU A 140 -21.34 -0.79 -12.09
C LEU A 140 -22.41 -0.15 -13.00
N PRO A 141 -23.72 -0.41 -12.83
CA PRO A 141 -24.78 0.30 -13.58
C PRO A 141 -24.75 1.81 -13.37
N LEU A 142 -24.49 2.27 -12.14
CA LEU A 142 -24.40 3.70 -11.83
C LEU A 142 -23.27 4.39 -12.61
N ILE A 143 -22.09 3.77 -12.68
CA ILE A 143 -20.97 4.30 -13.48
C ILE A 143 -21.32 4.33 -14.96
N TYR A 144 -21.98 3.28 -15.46
CA TYR A 144 -22.42 3.21 -16.85
C TYR A 144 -23.43 4.32 -17.20
N GLU A 145 -24.40 4.59 -16.32
CA GLU A 145 -25.37 5.66 -16.52
C GLU A 145 -24.71 7.05 -16.53
N ILE A 146 -23.76 7.28 -15.62
CA ILE A 146 -23.01 8.54 -15.55
C ILE A 146 -22.13 8.73 -16.80
N LYS A 147 -21.46 7.66 -17.27
CA LYS A 147 -20.64 7.67 -18.49
C LYS A 147 -21.48 7.94 -19.73
N SER A 148 -22.71 7.42 -19.80
CA SER A 148 -23.63 7.72 -20.91
C SER A 148 -24.05 9.19 -20.95
N LYS A 149 -24.03 9.90 -19.80
CA LYS A 149 -24.49 11.30 -19.68
C LYS A 149 -23.37 12.33 -19.72
N ARG A 150 -22.13 11.95 -19.43
CA ARG A 150 -20.95 12.84 -19.43
C ARG A 150 -19.85 12.27 -20.31
N HIS A 151 -19.28 13.10 -21.18
CA HIS A 151 -18.07 12.82 -21.98
C HIS A 151 -16.79 12.72 -21.13
N PHE A 152 -16.86 12.16 -19.92
CA PHE A 152 -15.70 11.97 -19.05
C PHE A 152 -14.98 10.66 -19.41
N ALA A 153 -13.71 10.79 -19.80
CA ALA A 153 -12.81 9.69 -20.15
C ALA A 153 -12.28 8.92 -18.92
N ILE A 154 -13.15 8.55 -17.99
CA ILE A 154 -12.75 7.78 -16.80
C ILE A 154 -12.78 6.29 -17.16
N THR A 155 -11.71 5.88 -17.85
CA THR A 155 -11.30 4.52 -18.26
C THR A 155 -12.22 3.77 -19.24
N LYS A 156 -11.59 2.99 -20.13
CA LYS A 156 -12.29 2.19 -21.15
C LYS A 156 -13.15 1.06 -20.54
N SER A 157 -13.00 0.73 -19.25
CA SER A 157 -13.67 -0.40 -18.57
C SER A 157 -13.98 -0.11 -17.08
N PRO A 158 -15.20 0.37 -16.75
CA PRO A 158 -15.68 0.54 -15.37
C PRO A 158 -15.50 -0.68 -14.46
N GLU A 159 -15.56 -1.89 -15.03
CA GLU A 159 -15.35 -3.15 -14.34
C GLU A 159 -13.94 -3.27 -13.78
N PHE A 160 -12.94 -2.78 -14.51
CA PHE A 160 -11.55 -2.82 -14.06
C PHE A 160 -11.33 -1.89 -12.86
N LEU A 161 -12.02 -0.75 -12.83
CA LEU A 161 -11.99 0.14 -11.66
C LEU A 161 -12.60 -0.52 -10.43
N VAL A 162 -13.75 -1.18 -10.59
CA VAL A 162 -14.41 -1.87 -9.47
C VAL A 162 -13.58 -3.07 -9.02
N ALA A 163 -13.04 -3.87 -9.94
CA ALA A 163 -12.13 -4.97 -9.60
C ALA A 163 -10.84 -4.47 -8.91
N GLY A 164 -10.27 -3.36 -9.40
CA GLY A 164 -9.12 -2.71 -8.78
C GLY A 164 -9.40 -2.21 -7.37
N LEU A 165 -10.59 -1.63 -7.13
CA LEU A 165 -11.03 -1.24 -5.78
C LEU A 165 -11.11 -2.45 -4.84
N GLY A 166 -11.66 -3.58 -5.32
CA GLY A 166 -11.69 -4.83 -4.58
C GLY A 166 -10.30 -5.35 -4.21
N ALA A 167 -9.40 -5.42 -5.20
CA ALA A 167 -8.01 -5.83 -4.97
C ALA A 167 -7.28 -4.87 -4.02
N MET A 168 -7.53 -3.56 -4.11
CA MET A 168 -6.95 -2.56 -3.21
C MET A 168 -7.43 -2.74 -1.76
N LEU A 169 -8.71 -3.05 -1.54
CA LEU A 169 -9.23 -3.37 -0.21
C LEU A 169 -8.56 -4.62 0.37
N LEU A 170 -8.36 -5.66 -0.43
CA LEU A 170 -7.64 -6.86 0.00
C LEU A 170 -6.16 -6.57 0.32
N LEU A 171 -5.51 -5.68 -0.44
CA LEU A 171 -4.14 -5.23 -0.15
C LEU A 171 -4.07 -4.52 1.20
N ILE A 172 -5.03 -3.65 1.51
CA ILE A 172 -5.10 -2.96 2.81
C ILE A 172 -5.26 -3.99 3.94
N LEU A 173 -6.15 -4.98 3.78
CA LEU A 173 -6.30 -6.06 4.75
C LEU A 173 -5.01 -6.85 4.94
N TRP A 174 -4.30 -7.18 3.86
CA TRP A 174 -3.00 -7.85 3.92
C TRP A 174 -2.01 -7.05 4.77
N ILE A 175 -1.82 -5.77 4.47
CA ILE A 175 -0.84 -4.90 5.15
C ILE A 175 -1.21 -4.71 6.62
N LEU A 176 -2.49 -4.56 6.93
CA LEU A 176 -2.96 -4.31 8.29
C LEU A 176 -2.87 -5.56 9.18
N PHE A 177 -3.16 -6.73 8.63
CA PHE A 177 -3.35 -7.94 9.43
C PHE A 177 -2.24 -8.99 9.26
N THR A 178 -1.33 -8.86 8.30
CA THR A 178 -0.16 -9.74 8.22
C THR A 178 0.92 -9.23 9.18
N PRO A 179 1.54 -10.09 10.01
CA PRO A 179 2.65 -9.67 10.86
C PRO A 179 3.79 -9.05 10.01
N LYS A 180 4.31 -7.91 10.45
CA LYS A 180 5.43 -7.25 9.79
C LYS A 180 6.64 -8.18 9.76
N LYS A 181 7.40 -8.16 8.66
CA LYS A 181 8.64 -8.95 8.48
C LYS A 181 8.46 -10.45 8.67
N LEU A 182 7.28 -11.00 8.40
CA LEU A 182 7.02 -12.43 8.53
C LEU A 182 7.64 -13.19 7.35
N PRO A 183 8.73 -13.97 7.55
CA PRO A 183 9.21 -14.86 6.51
C PRO A 183 8.18 -15.96 6.25
N TYR A 184 7.78 -16.14 5.01
CA TYR A 184 6.86 -17.21 4.63
C TYR A 184 7.31 -17.87 3.32
N ARG A 185 6.92 -19.13 3.13
CA ARG A 185 7.18 -19.84 1.88
C ARG A 185 5.93 -19.80 1.01
N ALA A 186 6.10 -19.64 -0.31
CA ALA A 186 4.97 -19.70 -1.23
C ALA A 186 4.25 -21.06 -1.13
N ALA A 187 2.93 -21.01 -0.91
CA ALA A 187 2.07 -22.19 -0.92
C ALA A 187 1.89 -22.72 -2.36
N SER A 188 1.47 -23.97 -2.48
CA SER A 188 1.21 -24.60 -3.78
C SER A 188 0.13 -23.86 -4.57
N TYR A 189 0.35 -23.71 -5.88
CA TYR A 189 -0.58 -23.08 -6.82
C TYR A 189 -1.76 -23.96 -7.22
N ILE A 190 -1.78 -25.25 -6.86
CA ILE A 190 -2.85 -26.18 -7.24
C ILE A 190 -4.22 -25.68 -6.79
N PHE A 191 -4.35 -25.26 -5.53
CA PHE A 191 -5.61 -24.75 -5.00
C PHE A 191 -6.06 -23.43 -5.67
N PRO A 192 -5.20 -22.39 -5.79
CA PRO A 192 -5.51 -21.20 -6.58
C PRO A 192 -5.96 -21.48 -8.01
N VAL A 193 -5.34 -22.46 -8.70
CA VAL A 193 -5.71 -22.84 -10.07
C VAL A 193 -7.10 -23.48 -10.11
N ILE A 194 -7.40 -24.42 -9.21
CA ILE A 194 -8.73 -25.04 -9.14
C ILE A 194 -9.78 -23.98 -8.83
N LEU A 195 -9.52 -23.09 -7.87
CA LEU A 195 -10.41 -21.99 -7.52
C LEU A 195 -10.65 -21.07 -8.73
N SER A 196 -9.60 -20.77 -9.49
CA SER A 196 -9.67 -19.95 -10.69
C SER A 196 -10.52 -20.61 -11.77
N LEU A 197 -10.38 -21.93 -11.97
CA LEU A 197 -11.19 -22.70 -12.92
C LEU A 197 -12.68 -22.64 -12.56
N VAL A 198 -13.02 -22.84 -11.28
CA VAL A 198 -14.40 -22.73 -10.80
C VAL A 198 -14.96 -21.32 -11.05
N MET A 199 -14.18 -20.29 -10.75
CA MET A 199 -14.60 -18.91 -11.00
C MET A 199 -14.80 -18.62 -12.50
N LEU A 200 -13.94 -19.13 -13.37
CA LEU A 200 -14.11 -19.00 -14.82
C LEU A 200 -15.41 -19.64 -15.30
N ILE A 201 -15.76 -20.81 -14.79
CA ILE A 201 -17.03 -21.47 -15.11
C ILE A 201 -18.21 -20.60 -14.65
N LEU A 202 -18.17 -20.10 -13.41
CA LEU A 202 -19.24 -19.22 -12.88
C LEU A 202 -19.40 -17.93 -13.70
N ILE A 203 -18.28 -17.32 -14.13
CA ILE A 203 -18.28 -16.13 -14.99
C ILE A 203 -18.81 -16.46 -16.39
N ALA A 204 -18.49 -17.63 -16.94
CA ALA A 204 -18.97 -18.06 -18.26
C ALA A 204 -20.47 -18.37 -18.24
N THR A 205 -20.99 -18.98 -17.16
CA THR A 205 -22.41 -19.30 -16.97
C THR A 205 -23.22 -18.15 -16.38
N ASN A 206 -22.67 -16.93 -16.35
CA ASN A 206 -23.17 -15.75 -15.63
C ASN A 206 -24.45 -15.15 -16.23
N TYR A 207 -25.52 -15.93 -16.26
CA TYR A 207 -26.83 -15.56 -16.82
C TYR A 207 -27.47 -14.35 -16.11
N GLN A 208 -27.20 -14.19 -14.81
CA GLN A 208 -27.79 -13.13 -13.97
C GLN A 208 -26.92 -11.86 -13.88
N GLY A 209 -25.75 -11.82 -14.51
CA GLY A 209 -24.88 -10.64 -14.50
C GLY A 209 -24.19 -10.34 -13.17
N TRP A 210 -24.08 -11.33 -12.28
CA TRP A 210 -23.49 -11.17 -10.94
C TRP A 210 -21.97 -11.04 -10.97
N PHE A 211 -21.33 -11.59 -11.99
CA PHE A 211 -19.89 -11.48 -12.21
C PHE A 211 -19.56 -10.58 -13.41
N SER A 212 -18.37 -9.98 -13.42
CA SER A 212 -17.89 -9.28 -14.62
C SER A 212 -17.25 -10.28 -15.59
N SER A 213 -17.80 -10.40 -16.81
CA SER A 213 -17.18 -11.16 -17.91
C SER A 213 -16.31 -10.28 -18.83
N HIS A 214 -16.43 -8.95 -18.71
CA HIS A 214 -15.83 -8.00 -19.65
C HIS A 214 -14.29 -8.06 -19.63
N ILE A 215 -13.67 -8.33 -18.47
CA ILE A 215 -12.21 -8.44 -18.36
C ILE A 215 -11.70 -9.63 -19.19
N LEU A 216 -12.33 -10.80 -19.05
CA LEU A 216 -11.98 -12.00 -19.81
C LEU A 216 -12.19 -11.81 -21.32
N VAL A 217 -13.33 -11.21 -21.70
CA VAL A 217 -13.62 -10.91 -23.11
C VAL A 217 -12.64 -9.89 -23.69
N SER A 218 -12.18 -8.91 -22.90
CA SER A 218 -11.19 -7.93 -23.36
C SER A 218 -9.79 -8.50 -23.52
N LEU A 219 -9.42 -9.53 -22.74
CA LEU A 219 -8.14 -10.22 -22.84
C LEU A 219 -8.10 -11.24 -24.00
N ALA A 220 -9.26 -11.73 -24.43
CA ALA A 220 -9.40 -12.68 -25.52
C ALA A 220 -9.44 -12.03 -26.92
N LYS A 221 -9.44 -10.69 -27.00
CA LYS A 221 -9.39 -9.90 -28.24
C LYS A 221 -7.97 -9.40 -28.48
#